data_AF-A0A353KSL5-F1
#
_entry.id   AF-A0A353KSL5-F1
#
_cell.length_a   1.000
_cell.length_b   1.000
_cell.length_c   1.000
_cell.angle_alpha   90.00
_cell.angle_beta   90.00
_cell.angle_gamma   90.00
#
_symmetry.space_group_name_H-M   'P 1'
#
loop_
_entity.id
_entity.type
_entity.pdbx_description
1 polymer ?
#
loop_
_entity_poly.entity_id
_entity_poly.type
_entity_poly.pdbx_seq_one_letter_code
_entity_poly.pdbx_strand_id
1 'polypeptide(L)'
;MIEHDLPALIKNETCAVTGHRTLKENFDRKKLDGKFTEIIEKEYKYFLVGMALGFDTECFLSLERLRKKFTDIKIVAVIPCVDQAAKFPPEERKEYNRMLTSADYIAAEKRTYFKNCMLIRNNFLVENSSYLLAYYDGESKKGGTYYTVSRAKKLGVITENIY
;
A
#
# COMPACT_ATOMS: atom_id res chain seq x y z
N MET A 1 -14.96 11.36 0.49
CA MET A 1 -14.80 10.07 -0.21
C MET A 1 -13.43 10.12 -0.85
N ILE A 2 -12.73 9.00 -1.04
CA ILE A 2 -11.47 9.04 -1.79
C ILE A 2 -11.80 9.40 -3.24
N GLU A 3 -11.28 10.53 -3.69
CA GLU A 3 -11.39 10.99 -5.07
C GLU A 3 -10.20 10.46 -5.86
N HIS A 4 -10.45 10.05 -7.11
CA HIS A 4 -9.42 9.54 -8.00
C HIS A 4 -9.85 9.65 -9.46
N ASP A 5 -8.88 9.71 -10.36
CA ASP A 5 -9.03 9.61 -11.81
C ASP A 5 -8.55 8.24 -12.35
N LEU A 6 -8.40 7.26 -11.44
CA LEU A 6 -7.99 5.91 -11.80
C LEU A 6 -8.85 5.35 -12.94
N PRO A 7 -8.24 4.61 -13.89
CA PRO A 7 -9.02 3.80 -14.80
C PRO A 7 -9.87 2.80 -14.00
N ALA A 8 -10.90 2.23 -14.63
CA ALA A 8 -11.67 1.16 -14.00
C ALA A 8 -10.72 0.02 -13.59
N LEU A 9 -10.43 -0.06 -12.30
CA LEU A 9 -9.50 -1.06 -11.77
C LEU A 9 -10.14 -2.43 -11.87
N ILE A 10 -9.49 -3.33 -12.60
CA ILE A 10 -9.87 -4.73 -12.59
C ILE A 10 -9.37 -5.30 -11.27
N LYS A 11 -10.29 -5.56 -10.36
CA LYS A 11 -9.98 -6.07 -9.01
C LYS A 11 -9.04 -7.27 -9.05
N ASN A 12 -9.24 -8.18 -10.02
CA ASN A 12 -8.44 -9.40 -10.22
C ASN A 12 -6.99 -9.16 -10.67
N GLU A 13 -6.66 -7.96 -11.17
CA GLU A 13 -5.30 -7.55 -11.55
C GLU A 13 -4.70 -6.58 -10.52
N THR A 14 -5.38 -6.35 -9.39
CA THR A 14 -5.01 -5.33 -8.41
C THR A 14 -4.57 -5.96 -7.09
N CYS A 15 -3.36 -5.61 -6.66
CA CYS A 15 -2.76 -5.99 -5.39
C CYS A 15 -2.71 -4.78 -4.46
N ALA A 16 -3.12 -4.94 -3.20
CA ALA A 16 -2.92 -3.93 -2.16
C ALA A 16 -1.81 -4.37 -1.20
N VAL A 17 -1.21 -3.41 -0.50
CA VAL A 17 -0.22 -3.68 0.56
C VAL A 17 -0.67 -3.12 1.90
N THR A 18 -0.28 -3.78 2.99
CA THR A 18 -0.48 -3.26 4.35
C THR A 18 0.58 -3.80 5.30
N GLY A 19 1.07 -2.98 6.22
CA GLY A 19 2.02 -3.50 7.21
C GLY A 19 2.33 -2.55 8.33
N HIS A 20 3.22 -3.00 9.21
CA HIS A 20 3.69 -2.20 10.34
C HIS A 20 4.45 -0.95 9.90
N ARG A 21 4.32 0.11 10.70
CA ARG A 21 5.02 1.39 10.49
C ARG A 21 6.47 1.36 10.95
N THR A 22 6.80 0.42 11.81
CA THR A 22 8.17 0.13 12.25
C THR A 22 8.47 -1.31 11.84
N LEU A 23 9.55 -1.49 11.08
CA LEU A 23 9.97 -2.79 10.58
C LEU A 23 11.08 -3.36 11.46
N LYS A 24 11.32 -4.68 11.35
CA LYS A 24 12.49 -5.31 11.97
C LYS A 24 13.77 -4.71 11.36
N GLU A 25 14.84 -4.60 12.16
CA GLU A 25 16.13 -4.07 11.70
C GLU A 25 16.67 -4.83 10.47
N ASN A 26 16.44 -6.14 10.42
CA ASN A 26 16.84 -7.03 9.34
C ASN A 26 15.74 -7.25 8.29
N PHE A 27 14.86 -6.28 8.06
CA PHE A 27 13.81 -6.38 7.05
C PHE A 27 14.40 -6.76 5.68
N ASP A 28 13.97 -7.91 5.16
CA ASP A 28 14.53 -8.49 3.95
C ASP A 28 13.87 -7.90 2.69
N ARG A 29 14.51 -6.85 2.16
CA ARG A 29 14.10 -6.20 0.91
C ARG A 29 14.21 -7.11 -0.30
N LYS A 30 15.12 -8.10 -0.31
CA LYS A 30 15.24 -9.04 -1.42
C LYS A 30 14.08 -10.01 -1.43
N LYS A 31 13.66 -10.49 -0.25
CA LYS A 31 12.43 -11.28 -0.10
C LYS A 31 11.21 -10.49 -0.57
N LEU A 32 11.11 -9.20 -0.24
CA LEU A 32 10.04 -8.34 -0.74
C LEU A 32 10.04 -8.21 -2.27
N ASP A 33 11.21 -7.91 -2.87
CA ASP A 33 11.35 -7.80 -4.33
C ASP A 33 10.97 -9.11 -5.05
N GLY A 34 11.38 -10.26 -4.49
CA GLY A 34 10.98 -11.59 -4.99
C GLY A 34 9.47 -11.81 -4.90
N LYS A 35 8.84 -11.42 -3.79
CA LYS A 35 7.39 -11.55 -3.61
C LYS A 35 6.60 -10.68 -4.58
N PHE A 36 7.02 -9.45 -4.82
CA PHE A 36 6.38 -8.65 -5.87
C PHE A 36 6.60 -9.22 -7.26
N THR A 37 7.78 -9.77 -7.56
CA THR A 37 8.03 -10.45 -8.83
C THR A 37 7.05 -11.61 -9.04
N GLU A 38 6.86 -12.47 -8.04
CA GLU A 38 5.87 -13.56 -8.08
C GLU A 38 4.43 -13.06 -8.27
N ILE A 39 4.08 -11.91 -7.67
CA ILE A 39 2.74 -11.31 -7.81
C ILE A 39 2.56 -10.75 -9.23
N ILE A 40 3.57 -10.06 -9.77
CA ILE A 40 3.56 -9.51 -11.13
C ILE A 40 3.44 -10.63 -12.16
N GLU A 41 4.17 -11.73 -11.98
CA GLU A 41 4.10 -12.92 -12.84
C GLU A 41 2.73 -13.62 -12.80
N LYS A 42 1.89 -13.32 -11.79
CA LYS A 42 0.48 -13.74 -11.72
C LYS A 42 -0.47 -12.72 -12.36
N GLU A 43 0.03 -11.86 -13.25
CA GLU A 43 -0.72 -10.84 -14.00
C GLU A 43 -1.31 -9.70 -13.16
N TYR A 44 -0.79 -9.48 -11.95
CA TYR A 44 -1.13 -8.29 -11.17
C TYR A 44 -0.37 -7.07 -11.68
N LYS A 45 -1.11 -6.03 -12.06
CA LYS A 45 -0.59 -4.83 -12.71
C LYS A 45 -0.71 -3.58 -11.83
N TYR A 46 -1.76 -3.49 -11.01
CA TYR A 46 -2.02 -2.31 -10.18
C TYR A 46 -1.66 -2.59 -8.73
N PHE A 47 -0.86 -1.72 -8.13
CA PHE A 47 -0.38 -1.85 -6.76
C PHE A 47 -0.86 -0.68 -5.92
N LEU A 48 -1.86 -0.93 -5.06
CA LEU A 48 -2.41 0.07 -4.15
C LEU A 48 -1.53 0.16 -2.89
N VAL A 49 -0.87 1.30 -2.72
CA VAL A 49 0.02 1.58 -1.59
C VAL A 49 -0.55 2.72 -0.77
N GLY A 50 -0.77 2.49 0.53
CA GLY A 50 -1.42 3.47 1.38
C GLY A 50 -0.50 4.58 1.94
N MET A 51 0.74 4.62 1.46
CA MET A 51 1.72 5.67 1.70
C MET A 51 2.05 5.95 3.18
N ALA A 52 1.79 5.00 4.09
CA ALA A 52 2.29 5.12 5.46
C ALA A 52 3.82 4.96 5.51
N LEU A 53 4.43 5.35 6.64
CA LEU A 53 5.81 4.97 6.92
C LEU A 53 5.93 3.45 7.15
N GLY A 54 7.14 2.92 7.09
CA GLY A 54 7.42 1.50 7.29
C GLY A 54 7.11 0.66 6.06
N PHE A 55 6.26 -0.37 6.21
CA PHE A 55 6.06 -1.35 5.14
C PHE A 55 5.54 -0.75 3.83
N ASP A 56 4.57 0.18 3.90
CA ASP A 56 4.06 0.88 2.71
C ASP A 56 5.20 1.59 1.95
N THR A 57 6.18 2.17 2.67
CA THR A 57 7.36 2.83 2.07
C THR A 57 8.27 1.81 1.39
N GLU A 58 8.62 0.71 2.06
CA GLU A 58 9.44 -0.34 1.46
C GLU A 58 8.78 -1.00 0.24
N CYS A 59 7.46 -1.18 0.27
CA CYS A 59 6.68 -1.66 -0.86
C CYS A 59 6.76 -0.71 -2.05
N PHE A 60 6.57 0.59 -1.82
CA PHE A 60 6.65 1.59 -2.88
C PHE A 60 8.04 1.57 -3.53
N LEU A 61 9.11 1.59 -2.72
CA LEU A 61 10.49 1.56 -3.20
C LEU A 61 10.81 0.29 -4.00
N SER A 62 10.28 -0.86 -3.56
CA SER A 62 10.42 -2.13 -4.28
C SER A 62 9.76 -2.08 -5.65
N LEU A 63 8.49 -1.67 -5.70
CA LEU A 63 7.73 -1.54 -6.94
C LEU A 63 8.37 -0.52 -7.89
N GLU A 64 8.93 0.57 -7.37
CA GLU A 64 9.66 1.56 -8.17
C GLU A 64 10.96 1.01 -8.78
N ARG A 65 11.66 0.10 -8.09
CA ARG A 65 12.78 -0.64 -8.70
C ARG A 65 12.29 -1.60 -9.78
N LEU A 66 11.23 -2.35 -9.48
CA LEU A 66 10.72 -3.41 -10.36
C LEU A 66 10.07 -2.86 -11.63
N ARG A 67 9.43 -1.69 -11.60
CA ARG A 67 8.86 -1.06 -12.81
C ARG A 67 9.91 -0.72 -13.89
N LYS A 68 11.20 -0.69 -13.54
CA LYS A 68 12.30 -0.55 -14.52
C LYS A 68 12.47 -1.81 -15.38
N LYS A 69 12.04 -2.97 -14.87
CA LYS A 69 12.07 -4.28 -15.56
C LYS A 69 10.68 -4.65 -16.10
N PHE A 70 9.63 -4.37 -15.34
CA PHE A 70 8.24 -4.68 -15.67
C PHE A 70 7.50 -3.37 -15.97
N THR A 71 7.47 -2.94 -17.23
CA THR A 71 6.96 -1.61 -17.63
C THR A 71 5.46 -1.42 -17.45
N ASP A 72 4.74 -2.52 -17.24
CA ASP A 72 3.29 -2.57 -17.35
C ASP A 72 2.61 -2.40 -15.98
N ILE A 73 3.40 -2.44 -14.90
CA ILE A 73 2.89 -2.25 -13.55
C ILE A 73 2.67 -0.76 -13.24
N LYS A 74 1.68 -0.50 -12.39
CA LYS A 74 1.24 0.83 -11.98
C LYS A 74 1.18 0.93 -10.47
N ILE A 75 1.83 1.94 -9.91
CA ILE A 75 1.80 2.23 -8.47
C ILE A 75 0.72 3.29 -8.21
N VAL A 76 -0.23 2.96 -7.34
CA VAL A 76 -1.32 3.85 -6.94
C VAL A 76 -1.12 4.29 -5.50
N ALA A 77 -0.84 5.57 -5.30
CA ALA A 77 -0.74 6.18 -3.98
C ALA A 77 -2.14 6.44 -3.41
N VAL A 78 -2.52 5.74 -2.33
CA VAL A 78 -3.82 5.88 -1.67
C VAL A 78 -3.67 6.69 -0.38
N ILE A 79 -4.19 7.91 -0.37
CA ILE A 79 -3.94 8.90 0.68
C ILE A 79 -5.24 9.21 1.45
N PRO A 80 -5.25 9.07 2.79
CA PRO A 80 -6.42 9.30 3.63
C PRO A 80 -6.74 10.78 3.88
N CYS A 81 -5.76 11.67 3.76
CA CYS A 81 -5.91 13.12 3.94
C CYS A 81 -4.70 13.88 3.39
N VAL A 82 -4.90 15.12 2.96
CA VAL A 82 -3.85 15.94 2.31
C VAL A 82 -2.64 16.23 3.21
N ASP A 83 -2.83 16.14 4.52
CA ASP A 83 -1.84 16.40 5.55
C ASP A 83 -1.29 15.10 6.21
N GLN A 84 -1.45 13.93 5.56
CA GLN A 84 -0.94 12.64 6.10
C GLN A 84 0.52 12.74 6.53
N ALA A 85 1.36 13.37 5.71
CA ALA A 85 2.81 13.49 5.95
C ALA A 85 3.20 14.70 6.81
N ALA A 86 2.25 15.50 7.31
CA ALA A 86 2.54 16.74 8.04
C ALA A 86 3.40 16.52 9.29
N LYS A 87 3.24 15.36 9.94
CA LYS A 87 3.98 14.96 11.15
C LYS A 87 5.14 14.00 10.88
N PHE A 88 5.47 13.72 9.63
CA PHE A 88 6.60 12.85 9.31
C PHE A 88 7.92 13.59 9.57
N PRO A 89 8.99 12.89 9.98
CA PRO A 89 10.33 13.46 10.04
C PRO A 89 10.73 14.12 8.71
N PRO A 90 11.56 15.18 8.71
CA PRO A 90 11.88 15.93 7.50
C PRO A 90 12.36 15.07 6.31
N GLU A 91 13.27 14.13 6.55
CA GLU A 91 13.78 13.23 5.50
C GLU A 91 12.71 12.27 4.98
N GLU A 92 11.88 11.70 5.87
CA GLU A 92 10.78 10.82 5.45
C GLU A 92 9.67 11.59 4.73
N ARG A 93 9.42 12.85 5.09
CA ARG A 93 8.49 13.72 4.37
C ARG A 93 9.00 14.07 2.98
N LYS A 94 10.32 14.29 2.84
CA LYS A 94 10.96 14.51 1.54
C LYS A 94 10.81 13.27 0.65
N GLU A 95 11.08 12.09 1.20
CA GLU A 95 10.94 10.83 0.47
C GLU A 95 9.47 10.54 0.11
N TYR A 96 8.54 10.80 1.03
CA TYR A 96 7.10 10.72 0.78
C TYR A 96 6.68 11.56 -0.44
N ASN A 97 7.12 12.82 -0.51
CA ASN A 97 6.80 13.72 -1.63
C ASN A 97 7.42 13.25 -2.96
N ARG A 98 8.63 12.68 -2.90
CA ARG A 98 9.29 12.07 -4.08
C ARG A 98 8.50 10.86 -4.58
N MET A 99 8.11 9.96 -3.68
CA MET A 99 7.27 8.80 -4.01
C MET A 99 5.93 9.26 -4.58
N LEU A 100 5.29 10.26 -3.98
CA LEU A 100 4.02 10.79 -4.48
C LEU A 100 4.12 11.33 -5.91
N THR A 101 5.24 11.96 -6.26
CA THR A 101 5.51 12.43 -7.63
C THR A 101 5.81 11.28 -8.61
N SER A 102 6.33 10.16 -8.11
CA SER A 102 6.67 8.97 -8.89
C SER A 102 5.49 8.02 -9.12
N ALA A 103 4.44 8.12 -8.31
CA ALA A 103 3.24 7.31 -8.43
C ALA A 103 2.56 7.53 -9.79
N ASP A 104 2.06 6.45 -10.41
CA ASP A 104 1.33 6.55 -11.67
C ASP A 104 -0.05 7.18 -11.48
N TYR A 105 -0.66 6.94 -10.32
CA TYR A 105 -1.97 7.49 -9.97
C TYR A 105 -2.05 7.84 -8.48
N ILE A 106 -2.92 8.80 -8.15
CA ILE A 106 -3.18 9.21 -6.78
C ILE A 106 -4.68 9.08 -6.51
N ALA A 107 -5.02 8.29 -5.50
CA ALA A 107 -6.37 8.21 -4.95
C ALA A 107 -6.37 8.85 -3.57
N ALA A 108 -6.96 10.03 -3.43
CA ALA A 108 -6.83 10.83 -2.22
C ALA A 108 -8.17 11.38 -1.72
N GLU A 109 -8.29 11.45 -0.40
CA GLU A 109 -9.30 12.28 0.24
C GLU A 109 -8.74 13.71 0.41
N LYS A 110 -9.45 14.70 -0.14
CA LYS A 110 -8.97 16.09 -0.25
C LYS A 110 -9.02 16.89 1.05
N ARG A 111 -9.68 16.36 2.08
CA ARG A 111 -9.75 16.99 3.40
C ARG A 111 -8.44 16.81 4.17
N THR A 112 -8.15 17.74 5.07
CA THR A 112 -7.18 17.53 6.16
C THR A 112 -7.68 16.43 7.10
N TYR A 113 -6.82 15.97 8.00
CA TYR A 113 -7.14 14.86 8.90
C TYR A 113 -8.52 15.02 9.57
N PHE A 114 -9.33 13.97 9.44
CA PHE A 114 -10.58 13.81 10.18
C PHE A 114 -10.71 12.40 10.72
N LYS A 115 -11.58 12.25 11.72
CA LYS A 115 -11.87 10.95 12.33
C LYS A 115 -12.25 9.93 11.26
N ASN A 116 -11.63 8.75 11.30
CA ASN A 116 -11.82 7.62 10.38
C ASN A 116 -11.20 7.75 8.98
N CYS A 117 -10.50 8.82 8.62
CA CYS A 117 -9.85 8.94 7.30
C CYS A 117 -8.92 7.75 6.96
N MET A 118 -8.16 7.27 7.95
CA MET A 118 -7.30 6.09 7.83
C MET A 118 -8.10 4.80 7.55
N LEU A 119 -9.28 4.64 8.17
CA LEU A 119 -10.15 3.49 7.94
C LEU A 119 -10.76 3.54 6.54
N ILE A 120 -11.14 4.72 6.06
CA ILE A 120 -11.64 4.91 4.69
C ILE A 120 -10.56 4.49 3.68
N ARG A 121 -9.31 4.92 3.88
CA ARG A 121 -8.18 4.47 3.06
C ARG A 121 -7.98 2.96 3.12
N ASN A 122 -8.01 2.35 4.31
CA ASN A 122 -7.83 0.90 4.43
C ASN A 122 -8.97 0.11 3.76
N ASN A 123 -10.20 0.63 3.81
CA ASN A 123 -11.32 0.03 3.07
C ASN A 123 -11.09 0.10 1.57
N PHE A 124 -10.67 1.26 1.06
CA PHE A 124 -10.37 1.43 -0.36
C PHE A 124 -9.31 0.44 -0.84
N LEU A 125 -8.23 0.23 -0.07
CA LEU A 125 -7.20 -0.75 -0.40
C LEU A 125 -7.80 -2.16 -0.63
N VAL A 126 -8.62 -2.63 0.31
CA VAL A 126 -9.14 -4.01 0.27
C VAL A 126 -10.31 -4.17 -0.69
N GLU A 127 -11.18 -3.17 -0.80
CA GLU A 127 -12.37 -3.26 -1.66
C GLU A 127 -12.01 -3.29 -3.14
N ASN A 128 -10.89 -2.66 -3.51
CA ASN A 128 -10.40 -2.53 -4.89
C ASN A 128 -9.28 -3.51 -5.26
N SER A 129 -8.94 -4.48 -4.40
CA SER A 129 -7.91 -5.49 -4.71
C SER A 129 -8.42 -6.92 -4.55
N SER A 130 -7.93 -7.86 -5.36
CA SER A 130 -8.14 -9.30 -5.16
C SER A 130 -7.01 -9.96 -4.38
N TYR A 131 -5.88 -9.25 -4.22
CA TYR A 131 -4.72 -9.71 -3.46
C TYR A 131 -4.29 -8.65 -2.43
N LEU A 132 -3.85 -9.11 -1.26
CA LEU A 132 -3.28 -8.29 -0.19
C LEU A 132 -1.95 -8.90 0.26
N LEU A 133 -0.85 -8.19 0.01
CA LEU A 133 0.45 -8.50 0.60
C LEU A 133 0.58 -7.79 1.94
N ALA A 134 0.76 -8.55 3.01
CA ALA A 134 0.81 -8.05 4.38
C ALA A 134 2.19 -8.24 5.02
N TYR A 135 2.57 -7.29 5.88
CA TYR A 135 3.65 -7.46 6.86
C TYR A 135 3.11 -7.21 8.26
N TYR A 136 2.67 -8.30 8.89
CA TYR A 136 1.93 -8.28 10.14
C TYR A 136 2.42 -9.39 11.08
N ASP A 137 2.79 -9.01 12.30
CA ASP A 137 3.31 -9.93 13.32
C ASP A 137 2.34 -11.01 13.79
N GLY A 138 1.03 -10.82 13.59
CA GLY A 138 0.01 -11.75 14.07
C GLY A 138 -0.29 -11.64 15.57
N GLU A 139 0.47 -10.84 16.32
CA GLU A 139 0.36 -10.74 17.78
C GLU A 139 -0.67 -9.70 18.19
N SER A 140 -0.64 -8.52 17.56
CA SER A 140 -1.53 -7.43 17.95
C SER A 140 -2.91 -7.56 17.30
N LYS A 141 -3.95 -7.90 18.07
CA LYS A 141 -5.37 -7.89 17.61
C LYS A 141 -5.98 -6.48 17.53
N LYS A 142 -5.16 -5.45 17.40
CA LYS A 142 -5.56 -4.04 17.33
C LYS A 142 -4.69 -3.29 16.32
N GLY A 143 -5.19 -2.17 15.82
CA GLY A 143 -4.46 -1.28 14.91
C GLY A 143 -4.81 -1.45 13.43
N GLY A 144 -4.23 -0.58 12.60
CA GLY A 144 -4.57 -0.47 11.17
C GLY A 144 -4.24 -1.70 10.35
N THR A 145 -3.08 -2.34 10.59
CA THR A 145 -2.67 -3.55 9.87
C THR A 145 -3.58 -4.72 10.17
N TYR A 146 -3.84 -4.99 11.46
CA TYR A 146 -4.80 -6.02 11.88
C TYR A 146 -6.19 -5.79 11.27
N TYR A 147 -6.67 -4.55 11.30
CA TYR A 147 -7.96 -4.20 10.71
C TYR A 147 -8.01 -4.54 9.21
N THR A 148 -6.98 -4.15 8.46
CA THR A 148 -6.90 -4.33 7.01
C THR A 148 -6.82 -5.82 6.65
N VAL A 149 -5.96 -6.58 7.33
CA VAL A 149 -5.85 -8.04 7.16
C VAL A 149 -7.17 -8.75 7.53
N SER A 150 -7.81 -8.37 8.63
CA SER A 150 -9.09 -8.96 9.05
C SER A 150 -10.19 -8.66 8.03
N ARG A 151 -10.24 -7.43 7.51
CA ARG A 151 -11.20 -7.02 6.48
C ARG A 151 -10.98 -7.80 5.18
N ALA A 152 -9.74 -7.93 4.72
CA ALA A 152 -9.40 -8.68 3.51
C ALA A 152 -9.87 -10.14 3.59
N LYS A 153 -9.60 -10.82 4.70
CA LYS A 153 -10.09 -12.17 4.95
C LYS A 153 -11.63 -12.26 4.92
N LYS A 154 -12.34 -11.29 5.52
CA LYS A 154 -13.81 -11.24 5.50
C LYS A 154 -14.38 -11.04 4.09
N LEU A 155 -13.66 -10.32 3.23
CA LEU A 155 -14.07 -10.05 1.85
C LEU A 155 -13.56 -11.08 0.84
N GLY A 156 -12.89 -12.16 1.30
CA GLY A 156 -12.36 -13.21 0.43
C GLY A 156 -11.16 -12.78 -0.41
N VAL A 157 -10.47 -11.70 -0.05
CA VAL A 157 -9.26 -11.23 -0.73
C VAL A 157 -8.11 -12.18 -0.39
N ILE A 158 -7.38 -12.66 -1.40
CA ILE A 158 -6.22 -13.52 -1.21
C ILE A 158 -5.21 -12.74 -0.38
N THR A 159 -4.86 -13.26 0.80
CA THR A 159 -4.00 -12.53 1.75
C THR A 159 -2.75 -13.34 2.04
N GLU A 160 -1.58 -12.82 1.63
CA GLU A 160 -0.28 -13.41 1.92
C GLU A 160 0.46 -12.53 2.93
N ASN A 161 0.98 -13.13 4.02
CA ASN A 161 1.70 -12.41 5.06
C ASN A 161 3.18 -12.81 5.06
N ILE A 162 4.09 -11.83 5.02
CA ILE A 162 5.54 -12.07 4.83
C ILE A 162 6.42 -11.64 6.02
N TYR A 163 5.81 -11.44 7.20
CA TYR A 163 6.47 -11.02 8.46
C TYR A 163 7.67 -11.87 8.89
#